data_AF-A0AAD3D6R4-F1
#
_entry.id   AF-A0AAD3D6R4-F1
#
_cell.length_a   1.000
_cell.length_b   1.000
_cell.length_c   1.000
_cell.angle_alpha   90.00
_cell.angle_beta   90.00
_cell.angle_gamma   90.00
#
_symmetry.space_group_name_H-M   'P 1'
#
loop_
_entity.id
_entity.type
_entity.pdbx_description
1 polymer ?
#
loop_
_entity_poly.entity_id
_entity_poly.type
_entity_poly.pdbx_seq_one_letter_code
_entity_poly.pdbx_strand_id
1 'polypeptide(L)'
;MSIYEEVEIEDLDYDEEEMIYTYPCPCGDKFRITLEDLWDGEDIAPCPSCTLRIQIIYDEEDLPPLPESDDDESDSENEDEKESVEDEKEEKKVDDALAASVSKSLNV
;
A
#
# COMPACT_ATOMS: atom_id res chain seq x y z
N MET A 1 8.00 12.99 -14.75
CA MET A 1 7.54 12.12 -13.65
C MET A 1 8.31 12.59 -12.43
N SER A 2 7.60 12.97 -11.37
CA SER A 2 8.21 13.62 -10.22
C SER A 2 8.29 12.61 -9.08
N ILE A 3 9.39 11.86 -9.05
CA ILE A 3 9.79 11.08 -7.86
C ILE A 3 10.10 12.09 -6.76
N TYR A 4 9.59 11.84 -5.56
CA TYR A 4 9.81 12.72 -4.41
C TYR A 4 11.24 12.58 -3.90
N GLU A 5 11.68 11.35 -3.66
CA GLU A 5 13.05 10.99 -3.29
C GLU A 5 13.34 9.53 -3.65
N GLU A 6 14.63 9.20 -3.67
CA GLU A 6 15.16 7.84 -3.80
C GLU A 6 15.55 7.35 -2.41
N VAL A 7 15.04 6.18 -2.01
CA VAL A 7 15.26 5.59 -0.68
C VAL A 7 15.84 4.19 -0.87
N GLU A 8 16.84 3.83 -0.07
CA GLU A 8 17.43 2.48 -0.09
C GLU A 8 16.53 1.51 0.68
N ILE A 9 16.40 0.27 0.22
CA ILE A 9 15.53 -0.74 0.85
C ILE A 9 15.84 -1.00 2.33
N GLU A 10 17.09 -0.77 2.75
CA GLU A 10 17.55 -0.85 4.13
C GLU A 10 16.91 0.19 5.07
N ASP A 11 16.41 1.31 4.53
CA ASP A 11 15.72 2.36 5.28
C ASP A 11 14.20 2.14 5.37
N LEU A 12 13.65 1.16 4.64
CA LEU A 12 12.24 0.79 4.74
C LEU A 12 12.00 -0.21 5.88
N ASP A 13 10.82 -0.11 6.47
CA ASP A 13 10.35 -1.04 7.51
C ASP A 13 9.66 -2.22 6.82
N TYR A 14 10.28 -3.40 6.86
CA TYR A 14 9.75 -4.64 6.28
C TYR A 14 8.85 -5.37 7.27
N ASP A 15 7.60 -5.63 6.86
CA ASP A 15 6.66 -6.47 7.60
C ASP A 15 6.62 -7.88 7.01
N GLU A 16 7.10 -8.88 7.75
CA GLU A 16 7.17 -10.27 7.30
C GLU A 16 5.80 -10.97 7.23
N GLU A 17 4.80 -10.48 7.96
CA GLU A 17 3.46 -11.08 7.99
C GLU A 17 2.66 -10.64 6.75
N GLU A 18 2.78 -9.38 6.36
CA GLU A 18 2.10 -8.84 5.17
C GLU A 18 3.00 -8.84 3.92
N MET A 19 4.31 -9.07 4.05
CA MET A 19 5.31 -8.96 2.97
C MET A 19 5.27 -7.59 2.28
N ILE A 20 5.21 -6.53 3.09
CA ILE A 20 5.10 -5.15 2.63
C ILE A 20 6.23 -4.32 3.25
N TYR A 21 6.83 -3.48 2.42
CA TYR A 21 7.75 -2.45 2.89
C TYR A 21 7.00 -1.13 3.09
N THR A 22 7.24 -0.48 4.23
CA THR A 22 6.65 0.82 4.54
C THR A 22 7.68 1.89 4.86
N TYR A 23 7.39 3.13 4.43
CA TYR A 23 8.25 4.29 4.65
C TYR A 23 7.43 5.51 5.12
N PRO A 24 7.87 6.26 6.14
CA PRO A 24 7.12 7.42 6.65
C PRO A 24 7.01 8.54 5.61
N CYS A 25 5.79 8.94 5.26
CA CYS A 25 5.53 10.03 4.33
C CYS A 25 5.40 11.38 5.08
N PRO A 26 5.96 12.49 4.56
CA PRO A 26 5.86 13.81 5.20
C PRO A 26 4.42 14.34 5.32
N CYS A 27 3.44 13.73 4.65
CA CYS A 27 2.04 14.11 4.78
C CYS A 27 1.31 13.47 5.98
N GLY A 28 1.96 12.54 6.69
CA GLY A 28 1.44 11.91 7.92
C GLY A 28 1.01 10.46 7.77
N ASP A 29 1.01 9.93 6.55
CA ASP A 29 0.79 8.52 6.23
C ASP A 29 2.11 7.79 5.94
N LYS A 30 2.04 6.56 5.44
CA LYS A 30 3.21 5.79 5.00
C LYS A 30 3.09 5.42 3.54
N PHE A 31 4.20 5.44 2.81
CA PHE A 31 4.32 4.73 1.54
C PHE A 31 4.27 3.23 1.83
N ARG A 32 3.71 2.47 0.89
CA ARG A 32 3.61 1.02 0.98
C ARG A 32 3.91 0.41 -0.39
N ILE A 33 4.64 -0.70 -0.40
CA ILE A 33 4.89 -1.50 -1.59
C ILE A 33 4.99 -2.98 -1.18
N THR A 34 4.47 -3.86 -2.02
CA THR A 34 4.53 -5.31 -1.79
C THR A 34 5.90 -5.85 -2.19
N LEU A 35 6.33 -6.91 -1.52
CA LEU A 35 7.53 -7.65 -1.91
C LEU A 35 7.38 -8.20 -3.34
N GLU A 36 6.19 -8.64 -3.72
CA GLU A 36 5.87 -9.14 -5.07
C GLU A 36 6.15 -8.09 -6.16
N ASP A 37 5.78 -6.82 -5.94
CA ASP A 37 6.06 -5.70 -6.86
C ASP A 37 7.56 -5.52 -7.06
N LEU A 38 8.34 -5.56 -5.97
CA LEU A 38 9.79 -5.42 -6.03
C LEU A 38 10.44 -6.60 -6.78
N TRP A 39 9.88 -7.81 -6.68
CA TRP A 39 10.33 -8.95 -7.47
C TRP A 39 9.95 -8.85 -8.95
N ASP A 40 8.86 -8.15 -9.28
CA ASP A 40 8.45 -7.88 -10.67
C ASP A 40 9.26 -6.73 -11.32
N GLY A 41 9.99 -5.96 -10.50
CA GLY A 41 10.78 -4.80 -10.96
C GLY A 41 10.09 -3.46 -10.74
N GLU A 42 8.95 -3.41 -10.04
CA GLU A 42 8.27 -2.17 -9.69
C GLU A 42 8.91 -1.54 -8.45
N ASP A 43 9.76 -0.53 -8.67
CA ASP A 43 10.48 0.21 -7.62
C ASP A 43 9.72 1.43 -7.08
N ILE A 44 8.45 1.61 -7.48
CA ILE A 44 7.70 2.84 -7.22
C ILE A 44 6.67 2.64 -6.10
N ALA A 45 6.96 3.13 -4.90
CA ALA A 45 6.00 3.09 -3.80
C ALA A 45 5.06 4.31 -3.81
N PRO A 46 3.74 4.13 -3.98
CA PRO A 46 2.76 5.20 -3.84
C PRO A 46 2.34 5.42 -2.38
N CYS A 47 2.00 6.66 -2.03
CA CYS A 47 1.33 6.96 -0.77
C CYS A 47 -0.19 6.91 -0.97
N PRO A 48 -0.98 6.24 -0.10
CA PRO A 48 -2.44 6.19 -0.23
C PRO A 48 -3.14 7.53 0.06
N SER A 49 -2.52 8.42 0.83
CA SER A 49 -3.12 9.71 1.21
C SER A 49 -2.60 10.90 0.40
N CYS A 50 -1.59 10.68 -0.44
CA CYS A 50 -0.88 11.74 -1.16
C CYS A 50 -0.63 11.30 -2.59
N THR A 51 -0.31 12.24 -3.49
CA THR A 51 0.06 11.92 -4.88
C THR A 51 1.57 11.73 -5.06
N LEU A 52 2.31 11.71 -3.95
CA LEU A 52 3.75 11.50 -3.93
C LEU A 52 4.08 10.03 -4.19
N ARG A 53 5.25 9.82 -4.79
CA ARG A 53 5.83 8.51 -5.07
C ARG A 53 7.31 8.58 -4.76
N ILE A 54 7.83 7.54 -4.13
CA ILE A 54 9.27 7.38 -3.90
C ILE A 54 9.80 6.25 -4.77
N GLN A 55 11.07 6.34 -5.15
CA GLN A 55 11.78 5.29 -5.87
C GLN A 55 12.62 4.50 -4.87
N ILE A 56 12.52 3.18 -4.91
CA ILE A 56 13.22 2.30 -3.99
C ILE A 56 14.44 1.72 -4.69
N ILE A 57 15.60 1.91 -4.10
CA ILE A 57 16.86 1.34 -4.60
C ILE A 57 17.09 0.03 -3.85
N TYR A 58 17.12 -1.08 -4.60
CA TYR A 58 17.34 -2.43 -4.08
C TYR A 58 18.18 -3.25 -5.06
N ASP A 59 18.82 -4.28 -4.53
CA ASP A 59 19.46 -5.35 -5.30
C ASP A 59 18.66 -6.65 -5.10
N GLU A 60 18.65 -7.52 -6.11
CA GLU A 60 17.96 -8.82 -6.06
C GLU A 60 18.45 -9.71 -4.90
N GLU A 61 19.67 -9.47 -4.41
CA GLU A 61 20.27 -10.21 -3.29
C GLU A 61 19.76 -9.76 -1.91
N ASP A 62 19.18 -8.56 -1.80
CA ASP A 62 18.65 -7.99 -0.55
C ASP A 62 17.16 -8.32 -0.33
N LEU A 63 16.46 -8.77 -1.37
CA LEU A 63 15.06 -9.15 -1.26
C LEU A 63 14.90 -10.54 -0.63
N PRO A 64 14.01 -10.69 0.36
CA PRO A 64 13.65 -12.01 0.87
C PRO A 64 12.95 -12.83 -0.22
N PRO A 65 13.12 -14.16 -0.22
CA PRO A 65 12.44 -15.03 -1.18
C PRO A 65 10.93 -14.97 -0.95
N LEU A 66 10.17 -14.80 -2.03
CA LEU A 66 8.72 -14.95 -1.98
C LEU A 66 8.39 -16.37 -1.48
N PRO A 67 7.45 -16.53 -0.54
CA PRO A 67 6.99 -17.86 -0.18
C PRO A 67 6.26 -18.45 -1.39
N GLU A 68 6.95 -19.32 -2.11
CA GLU A 68 6.38 -20.19 -3.11
C GLU A 68 5.22 -20.94 -2.44
N SER A 69 3.98 -20.54 -2.75
CA SER A 69 2.85 -21.44 -2.55
C SER A 69 3.05 -22.54 -3.58
N ASP A 70 3.53 -23.72 -3.15
CA ASP A 70 3.71 -24.93 -3.97
C ASP A 70 2.57 -25.10 -5.01
N ASP A 71 2.77 -24.66 -6.26
CA ASP A 71 2.10 -25.16 -7.47
C ASP A 71 2.89 -24.72 -8.74
N ASP A 72 3.77 -25.62 -9.17
CA ASP A 72 4.10 -26.04 -10.56
C ASP A 72 4.32 -25.00 -11.71
N GLU A 73 5.49 -25.13 -12.34
CA GLU A 73 5.97 -24.61 -13.65
C GLU A 73 5.04 -23.72 -14.52
N SER A 74 5.48 -22.50 -14.84
CA SER A 74 5.77 -22.06 -16.22
C SER A 74 6.29 -20.61 -16.28
N ASP A 75 7.52 -20.50 -16.77
CA ASP A 75 8.16 -19.36 -17.45
C ASP A 75 7.21 -18.54 -18.37
N SER A 76 7.28 -17.21 -18.32
CA SER A 76 7.63 -16.36 -19.49
C SER A 76 7.59 -14.85 -19.19
N GLU A 77 8.76 -14.26 -19.45
CA GLU A 77 9.08 -12.91 -19.93
C GLU A 77 7.93 -11.89 -20.17
N ASN A 78 8.16 -10.69 -19.61
CA ASN A 78 8.20 -9.37 -20.27
C ASN A 78 7.05 -8.34 -20.11
N GLU A 79 7.51 -7.09 -20.13
CA GLU A 79 6.90 -5.84 -20.62
C GLU A 79 6.28 -4.86 -19.60
N ASP A 80 7.14 -3.92 -19.15
CA ASP A 80 6.82 -2.51 -18.91
C ASP A 80 5.67 -2.00 -19.81
N GLU A 81 4.46 -1.78 -19.26
CA GLU A 81 3.56 -0.75 -19.77
C GLU A 81 2.79 -0.08 -18.62
N LYS A 82 3.13 1.19 -18.38
CA LYS A 82 2.31 2.15 -17.62
C LYS A 82 0.88 2.19 -18.15
N GLU A 83 -0.10 2.16 -17.25
CA GLU A 83 -1.28 3.02 -17.39
C GLU A 83 -1.75 3.57 -16.04
N SER A 84 -2.42 4.71 -16.13
CA SER A 84 -2.66 5.70 -15.11
C SER A 84 -4.17 5.83 -14.85
N VAL A 85 -4.52 6.54 -13.77
CA VAL A 85 -5.83 7.21 -13.49
C VAL A 85 -6.97 6.21 -13.12
N GLU A 86 -7.87 6.43 -12.16
CA GLU A 86 -8.57 7.66 -11.76
C GLU A 86 -8.89 7.75 -10.26
N ASP A 87 -8.71 8.98 -9.75
CA ASP A 87 -9.20 9.54 -8.50
C ASP A 87 -10.70 9.82 -8.61
N GLU A 88 -11.53 9.36 -7.66
CA GLU A 88 -12.75 10.06 -7.24
C GLU A 88 -13.03 9.85 -5.74
N LYS A 89 -12.50 10.78 -4.94
CA LYS A 89 -13.21 11.69 -4.04
C LYS A 89 -14.45 11.20 -3.21
N GLU A 90 -14.36 11.42 -1.90
CA GLU A 90 -15.17 12.39 -1.11
C GLU A 90 -15.64 11.89 0.27
N GLU A 91 -15.38 12.75 1.24
CA GLU A 91 -15.54 12.63 2.69
C GLU A 91 -17.01 12.65 3.14
N LYS A 92 -17.33 11.99 4.28
CA LYS A 92 -18.16 12.67 5.29
C LYS A 92 -18.06 12.12 6.71
N LYS A 93 -17.49 12.97 7.56
CA LYS A 93 -17.67 13.06 9.00
C LYS A 93 -19.15 13.32 9.34
N VAL A 94 -19.75 12.53 10.23
CA VAL A 94 -20.85 12.99 11.10
C VAL A 94 -20.67 12.41 12.51
N ASP A 95 -20.07 13.24 13.35
CA ASP A 95 -20.43 13.38 14.75
C ASP A 95 -21.95 13.56 14.89
N ASP A 96 -22.60 12.78 15.76
CA ASP A 96 -23.58 13.30 16.73
C ASP A 96 -23.94 12.24 17.77
N ALA A 97 -23.69 12.57 19.04
CA ALA A 97 -24.27 11.90 20.18
C ALA A 97 -25.57 12.64 20.54
N LEU A 98 -26.74 12.00 20.43
CA LEU A 98 -27.92 12.44 21.19
C LEU A 98 -28.93 11.33 21.48
N ALA A 99 -29.32 11.31 22.75
CA ALA A 99 -30.27 10.43 23.40
C ALA A 99 -31.71 10.48 22.83
N ALA A 100 -32.43 9.37 22.94
CA ALA A 100 -33.86 9.39 23.21
C ALA A 100 -34.35 8.05 23.79
N SER A 101 -34.67 8.09 25.08
CA SER A 101 -35.57 7.18 25.77
C SER A 101 -36.87 6.93 24.99
N VAL A 102 -37.16 5.66 24.69
CA VAL A 102 -38.51 5.23 24.30
C VAL A 102 -39.14 4.47 25.46
N SER A 103 -40.02 5.18 26.16
CA SER A 103 -41.07 4.62 26.99
C SER A 103 -42.30 4.37 26.10
N LYS A 104 -42.71 3.11 25.95
CA LYS A 104 -44.09 2.71 25.61
C LYS A 104 -44.19 1.22 25.96
N SER A 105 -44.72 0.81 27.11
CA SER A 105 -46.17 0.69 27.34
C SER A 105 -46.91 0.10 26.13
N LEU A 106 -47.13 -1.21 26.12
CA LEU A 106 -48.34 -1.90 25.63
C LEU A 106 -48.20 -3.40 25.99
N ASN A 107 -48.91 -3.96 26.98
CA ASN A 107 -50.34 -4.32 27.04
C ASN A 107 -50.63 -5.73 26.46
N VAL A 108 -50.55 -6.75 27.31
CA VAL A 108 -51.60 -7.77 27.57
C VAL A 108 -51.25 -8.57 28.82
#